data_AF-A0A077FM39-F1
#
_entry.id   AF-A0A077FM39-F1
#
_cell.length_a   1.000
_cell.length_b   1.000
_cell.length_c   1.000
_cell.angle_alpha   90.00
_cell.angle_beta   90.00
_cell.angle_gamma   90.00
#
_symmetry.space_group_name_H-M   'P 1'
#
loop_
_entity.id
_entity.type
_entity.pdbx_description
1 polymer ?
#
loop_
_entity_poly.entity_id
_entity_poly.type
_entity_poly.pdbx_seq_one_letter_code
_entity_poly.pdbx_strand_id
1 'polypeptide(L)'
;MTSSTIEIFARPVKKPLSFTQHLYLVSTDSQGNEKILRSGPECPGFVASFTNDLKVVYADYTKENQKLFDGDFNPSNKVKLYTITGTDIEIQDKMEKMWEIGKQINAGNYDYKLALSVLGCSESICHVQNSNTVANLFAKSIGVDLKPILDQKKLWAPGIDGHLDHTIMDKYTHNYIDGLTRMQNILDGIREAQAQSSNIDLEAIIRQSKVKVEEFRAHKGEYSAAEEYAKFTQLMKDLDLAFVLNDNTSYKYIAYSGTFRPNVYGNSIAEMFNKYKEVEKQYCLENGDNREIIFTIKSMTEDKVFYASDMLPNNQIRGSWHRDGEFSIEKNPDYDPNYLTVLDKQCHSLSEFRDASSPLNAKLDEICTFAGVDNNNLKDEL
;
A
#
# COMPACT_ATOMS: atom_id res chain seq x y z
N MET A 1 -17.12 39.82 -36.37
CA MET A 1 -17.63 38.51 -35.93
C MET A 1 -16.73 38.05 -34.81
N THR A 2 -17.28 37.83 -33.61
CA THR A 2 -16.53 37.14 -32.57
C THR A 2 -16.30 35.71 -33.05
N SER A 3 -15.06 35.25 -32.96
CA SER A 3 -14.65 33.94 -33.45
C SER A 3 -14.27 33.09 -32.25
N SER A 4 -14.62 31.81 -32.30
CA SER A 4 -14.18 30.85 -31.32
C SER A 4 -12.72 30.47 -31.57
N THR A 5 -12.01 30.05 -30.52
CA THR A 5 -10.62 29.63 -30.64
C THR A 5 -10.30 28.39 -29.83
N ILE A 6 -9.24 27.68 -30.22
CA ILE A 6 -8.52 26.72 -29.39
C ILE A 6 -7.09 27.24 -29.27
N GLU A 7 -6.69 27.61 -28.06
CA GLU A 7 -5.32 27.99 -27.72
C GLU A 7 -4.59 26.80 -27.09
N ILE A 8 -3.45 26.44 -27.69
CA ILE A 8 -2.49 25.50 -27.10
C ILE A 8 -1.32 26.30 -26.57
N PHE A 9 -1.00 26.18 -25.28
CA PHE A 9 0.13 26.89 -24.67
C PHE A 9 0.90 26.01 -23.70
N ALA A 10 2.18 26.35 -23.52
CA ALA A 10 3.02 25.83 -22.45
C ALA A 10 3.21 26.89 -21.38
N ARG A 11 3.45 26.48 -20.13
CA ARG A 11 3.85 27.39 -19.06
C ARG A 11 5.37 27.43 -18.91
N PRO A 12 5.99 28.61 -18.78
CA PRO A 12 7.41 28.70 -18.48
C PRO A 12 7.66 28.29 -17.03
N VAL A 13 8.67 27.45 -16.81
CA VAL A 13 9.11 27.03 -15.49
C VAL A 13 10.48 27.64 -15.20
N LYS A 14 10.65 28.29 -14.04
CA LYS A 14 11.96 28.75 -13.57
C LYS A 14 12.71 27.56 -12.93
N LYS A 15 13.82 27.11 -13.53
CA LYS A 15 14.71 26.04 -13.00
C LYS A 15 15.46 26.48 -11.71
N PRO A 16 16.02 25.56 -10.88
CA PRO A 16 16.37 24.17 -11.18
C PRO A 16 15.79 23.12 -10.21
N LEU A 17 15.65 21.89 -10.68
CA LEU A 17 15.12 20.69 -10.01
C LEU A 17 13.58 20.61 -10.01
N SER A 18 13.06 19.58 -10.68
CA SER A 18 11.71 18.99 -10.55
C SER A 18 10.45 19.66 -11.14
N PHE A 19 10.50 20.74 -11.92
CA PHE A 19 9.27 21.23 -12.60
C PHE A 19 9.40 21.19 -14.12
N THR A 20 8.49 20.45 -14.75
CA THR A 20 8.41 20.20 -16.19
C THR A 20 7.32 21.06 -16.83
N GLN A 21 7.46 21.39 -18.12
CA GLN A 21 6.48 22.25 -18.79
C GLN A 21 5.25 21.43 -19.14
N HIS A 22 4.10 21.83 -18.59
CA HIS A 22 2.80 21.22 -18.87
C HIS A 22 2.13 21.93 -20.06
N LEU A 23 1.49 21.15 -20.92
CA LEU A 23 0.77 21.62 -22.10
C LEU A 23 -0.72 21.77 -21.80
N TYR A 24 -1.30 22.88 -22.22
CA TYR A 24 -2.70 23.23 -21.96
C TYR A 24 -3.45 23.48 -23.26
N LEU A 25 -4.70 23.03 -23.32
CA LEU A 25 -5.62 23.29 -24.42
C LEU A 25 -6.87 23.99 -23.88
N VAL A 26 -7.03 25.27 -24.22
CA VAL A 26 -8.16 26.09 -23.81
C VAL A 26 -8.97 26.48 -25.03
N SER A 27 -10.27 26.18 -25.03
CA SER A 27 -11.20 26.71 -26.02
C SER A 27 -11.90 27.96 -25.48
N THR A 28 -12.04 28.97 -26.31
CA THR A 28 -12.83 30.17 -26.01
C THR A 28 -13.95 30.27 -27.03
N ASP A 29 -15.20 30.34 -26.58
CA ASP A 29 -16.34 30.48 -27.50
C ASP A 29 -16.50 31.93 -28.02
N SER A 30 -17.45 32.17 -28.95
CA SER A 30 -17.71 33.52 -29.47
C SER A 30 -18.26 34.51 -28.42
N GLN A 31 -18.69 34.03 -27.26
CA GLN A 31 -19.14 34.82 -26.13
C GLN A 31 -18.02 35.11 -25.12
N GLY A 32 -16.85 34.52 -25.31
CA GLY A 32 -15.69 34.68 -24.43
C GLY A 32 -15.65 33.66 -23.28
N ASN A 33 -16.50 32.64 -23.27
CA ASN A 33 -16.45 31.60 -22.24
C ASN A 33 -15.27 30.68 -22.51
N GLU A 34 -14.38 30.53 -21.53
CA GLU A 34 -13.19 29.69 -21.63
C GLU A 34 -13.42 28.33 -20.97
N LYS A 35 -13.10 27.25 -21.69
CA LYS A 35 -13.08 25.88 -21.18
C LYS A 35 -11.72 25.27 -21.44
N ILE A 36 -11.27 24.44 -20.51
CA ILE A 36 -10.04 23.69 -20.66
C ILE A 36 -10.35 22.20 -20.84
N LEU A 37 -9.69 21.59 -21.82
CA LEU A 37 -9.59 20.15 -21.91
C LEU A 37 -8.19 19.77 -21.40
N ARG A 38 -8.15 19.11 -20.25
CA ARG A 38 -6.89 18.77 -19.59
C ARG A 38 -6.83 17.32 -19.19
N SER A 39 -5.61 16.87 -18.92
CA SER A 39 -5.35 15.60 -18.26
C SER A 39 -4.52 15.84 -17.00
N GLY A 40 -4.87 15.16 -15.91
CA GLY A 40 -4.26 15.37 -14.59
C GLY A 40 -4.55 14.20 -13.66
N PRO A 41 -4.01 14.20 -12.42
CA PRO A 41 -4.42 13.20 -11.43
C PRO A 41 -5.90 13.41 -11.09
N GLU A 42 -6.61 12.31 -10.82
CA GLU A 42 -8.03 12.36 -10.43
C GLU A 42 -8.29 13.22 -9.18
N CYS A 43 -7.37 13.22 -8.21
CA CYS A 43 -7.44 14.05 -7.01
C CYS A 43 -6.31 15.09 -6.98
N PRO A 44 -6.54 16.28 -6.40
CA PRO A 44 -5.48 17.28 -6.23
C PRO A 44 -4.48 16.86 -5.14
N GLY A 45 -3.22 17.28 -5.30
CA GLY A 45 -2.17 17.12 -4.29
C GLY A 45 -0.92 16.42 -4.81
N PHE A 46 0.20 16.65 -4.10
CA PHE A 46 1.50 16.08 -4.47
C PHE A 46 1.50 14.55 -4.42
N VAL A 47 0.93 13.95 -3.36
CA VAL A 47 0.83 12.48 -3.21
C VAL A 47 -0.04 11.87 -4.32
N ALA A 48 -1.19 12.51 -4.64
CA ALA A 48 -2.08 12.06 -5.70
C ALA A 48 -1.40 12.05 -7.08
N SER A 49 -0.37 12.88 -7.29
CA SER A 49 0.41 12.88 -8.53
C SER A 49 1.34 11.66 -8.68
N PHE A 50 1.43 10.78 -7.69
CA PHE A 50 2.16 9.51 -7.73
C PHE A 50 1.27 8.28 -7.69
N THR A 51 0.03 8.41 -7.22
CA THR A 51 -0.84 7.28 -6.88
C THR A 51 -2.15 7.24 -7.66
N ASN A 52 -2.50 8.32 -8.37
CA ASN A 52 -3.79 8.40 -9.04
C ASN A 52 -3.67 8.15 -10.53
N ASP A 53 -4.76 7.64 -11.07
CA ASP A 53 -5.01 7.55 -12.49
C ASP A 53 -5.06 8.96 -13.11
N LEU A 54 -4.59 9.00 -14.35
CA LEU A 54 -4.73 10.09 -15.29
C LEU A 54 -6.20 10.21 -15.68
N LYS A 55 -6.82 11.32 -15.27
CA LYS A 55 -8.16 11.69 -15.68
C LYS A 55 -8.12 12.84 -16.67
N VAL A 56 -8.88 12.69 -17.75
CA VAL A 56 -9.22 13.74 -18.69
C VAL A 56 -10.57 14.34 -18.32
N VAL A 57 -10.60 15.67 -18.16
CA VAL A 57 -11.82 16.40 -17.81
C VAL A 57 -11.98 17.66 -18.64
N TYR A 58 -13.25 18.03 -18.85
CA TYR A 58 -13.63 19.40 -19.17
C TYR A 58 -13.85 20.18 -17.88
N ALA A 59 -13.32 21.38 -17.82
CA ALA A 59 -13.62 22.33 -16.75
C ALA A 59 -13.69 23.74 -17.32
N ASP A 60 -14.47 24.60 -16.66
CA ASP A 60 -14.43 26.03 -16.96
C ASP A 60 -13.07 26.58 -16.56
N TYR A 61 -12.43 27.33 -17.45
CA TYR A 61 -11.10 27.89 -17.24
C TYR A 61 -11.18 29.23 -16.52
N THR A 62 -11.65 29.21 -15.27
CA THR A 62 -11.86 30.42 -14.45
C THR A 62 -11.01 30.40 -13.18
N LYS A 63 -10.95 31.54 -12.49
CA LYS A 63 -10.17 31.70 -11.25
C LYS A 63 -10.70 30.84 -10.11
N GLU A 64 -12.00 30.59 -10.07
CA GLU A 64 -12.66 29.77 -9.04
C GLU A 64 -12.16 28.32 -9.12
N ASN A 65 -11.86 27.85 -10.33
CA ASN A 65 -11.31 26.52 -10.58
C ASN A 65 -9.80 26.44 -10.44
N GLN A 66 -9.11 27.50 -9.97
CA GLN A 66 -7.65 27.53 -9.88
C GLN A 66 -7.04 26.36 -9.10
N LYS A 67 -7.75 25.82 -8.10
CA LYS A 67 -7.29 24.68 -7.29
C LYS A 67 -7.24 23.37 -8.07
N LEU A 68 -8.03 23.25 -9.15
CA LEU A 68 -7.89 22.13 -10.08
C LEU A 68 -6.52 22.22 -10.76
N PHE A 69 -6.00 23.42 -10.98
CA PHE A 69 -4.72 23.69 -11.63
C PHE A 69 -3.71 24.24 -10.60
N ASP A 70 -3.54 23.53 -9.48
CA ASP A 70 -2.66 24.01 -8.39
C ASP A 70 -1.21 24.16 -8.87
N GLY A 71 -0.60 25.32 -8.63
CA GLY A 71 0.69 25.73 -9.24
C GLY A 71 0.62 26.16 -10.73
N ASP A 72 -0.48 25.84 -11.41
CA ASP A 72 -0.66 25.91 -12.86
C ASP A 72 -1.71 26.96 -13.33
N PHE A 73 -2.41 27.63 -12.43
CA PHE A 73 -3.30 28.76 -12.76
C PHE A 73 -2.62 30.13 -12.53
N ASN A 74 -2.19 30.76 -13.62
CA ASN A 74 -1.56 32.08 -13.70
C ASN A 74 -1.64 32.59 -15.15
N PRO A 75 -2.67 33.36 -15.52
CA PRO A 75 -2.90 33.79 -16.90
C PRO A 75 -1.76 34.64 -17.50
N SER A 76 -0.87 35.20 -16.67
CA SER A 76 0.27 36.00 -17.13
C SER A 76 1.47 35.17 -17.62
N ASN A 77 1.51 33.87 -17.34
CA ASN A 77 2.66 33.00 -17.66
C ASN A 77 2.32 32.01 -18.77
N LYS A 78 1.85 32.48 -19.93
CA LYS A 78 1.53 31.60 -21.07
C LYS A 78 2.55 31.76 -22.20
N VAL A 79 3.18 30.67 -22.64
CA VAL A 79 3.94 30.59 -23.89
C VAL A 79 3.03 29.95 -24.93
N LYS A 80 2.39 30.77 -25.76
CA LYS A 80 1.53 30.31 -26.85
C LYS A 80 2.30 29.43 -27.83
N LEU A 81 1.79 28.23 -28.07
CA LEU A 81 2.33 27.27 -29.04
C LEU A 81 1.56 27.36 -30.35
N TYR A 82 0.24 27.31 -30.27
CA TYR A 82 -0.64 27.26 -31.43
C TYR A 82 -1.99 27.88 -31.13
N THR A 83 -2.67 28.40 -32.16
CA THR A 83 -4.05 28.89 -32.04
C THR A 83 -4.82 28.52 -33.29
N ILE A 84 -5.97 27.91 -33.10
CA ILE A 84 -6.96 27.66 -34.16
C ILE A 84 -8.10 28.64 -33.93
N THR A 85 -8.57 29.27 -35.00
CA THR A 85 -9.71 30.19 -34.98
C THR A 85 -10.76 29.68 -35.94
N GLY A 86 -12.03 29.75 -35.56
CA GLY A 86 -13.15 29.31 -36.39
C GLY A 86 -14.49 29.80 -35.83
N THR A 87 -15.56 29.28 -36.39
CA THR A 87 -16.90 29.39 -35.82
C THR A 87 -17.04 28.49 -34.58
N ASP A 88 -18.05 28.77 -33.75
CA ASP A 88 -18.34 27.97 -32.56
C ASP A 88 -18.56 26.49 -32.90
N ILE A 89 -19.21 26.22 -34.04
CA ILE A 89 -19.46 24.86 -34.54
C ILE A 89 -18.13 24.18 -34.90
N GLU A 90 -17.27 24.84 -35.69
CA GLU A 90 -15.99 24.25 -36.11
C GLU A 90 -15.04 23.99 -34.94
N ILE A 91 -15.07 24.87 -33.93
CA ILE A 91 -14.26 24.71 -32.72
C ILE A 91 -14.85 23.62 -31.83
N GLN A 92 -16.17 23.58 -31.66
CA GLN A 92 -16.85 22.51 -30.93
C GLN A 92 -16.57 21.14 -31.55
N ASP A 93 -16.65 21.00 -32.87
CA ASP A 93 -16.32 19.75 -33.58
C ASP A 93 -14.88 19.28 -33.31
N LYS A 94 -13.94 20.22 -33.19
CA LYS A 94 -12.54 19.92 -32.85
C LYS A 94 -12.39 19.52 -31.39
N MET A 95 -13.07 20.22 -30.48
CA MET A 95 -13.11 19.88 -29.05
C MET A 95 -13.73 18.51 -28.84
N GLU A 96 -14.78 18.15 -29.58
CA GLU A 96 -15.40 16.82 -29.53
C GLU A 96 -14.45 15.72 -29.99
N LYS A 97 -13.70 15.93 -31.10
CA LYS A 97 -12.66 14.97 -31.52
C LYS A 97 -11.60 14.74 -30.46
N MET A 98 -11.13 15.82 -29.81
CA MET A 98 -10.18 15.68 -28.70
C MET A 98 -10.82 15.00 -27.49
N TRP A 99 -12.10 15.24 -27.22
CA TRP A 99 -12.83 14.59 -26.15
C TRP A 99 -13.04 13.10 -26.38
N GLU A 100 -13.25 12.65 -27.62
CA GLU A 100 -13.29 11.22 -27.93
C GLU A 100 -11.98 10.52 -27.53
N ILE A 101 -10.83 11.15 -27.80
CA ILE A 101 -9.54 10.68 -27.29
C ILE A 101 -9.52 10.69 -25.76
N GLY A 102 -10.05 11.75 -25.14
CA GLY A 102 -10.18 11.87 -23.69
C GLY A 102 -10.99 10.73 -23.05
N LYS A 103 -12.09 10.33 -23.68
CA LYS A 103 -12.91 9.19 -23.26
C LYS A 103 -12.16 7.87 -23.37
N GLN A 104 -11.39 7.66 -24.44
CA GLN A 104 -10.54 6.48 -24.59
C GLN A 104 -9.47 6.41 -23.50
N ILE A 105 -8.85 7.54 -23.16
CA ILE A 105 -7.87 7.63 -22.08
C ILE A 105 -8.51 7.33 -20.73
N ASN A 106 -9.66 7.96 -20.44
CA ASN A 106 -10.41 7.72 -19.20
C ASN A 106 -10.89 6.28 -19.04
N ALA A 107 -11.15 5.57 -20.15
CA ALA A 107 -11.50 4.16 -20.13
C ALA A 107 -10.27 3.25 -19.99
N GLY A 108 -9.10 3.75 -20.39
CA GLY A 108 -7.84 3.04 -20.28
C GLY A 108 -7.29 2.98 -18.86
N ASN A 109 -7.62 3.95 -17.98
CA ASN A 109 -7.14 4.04 -16.60
C ASN A 109 -5.60 4.00 -16.49
N TYR A 110 -4.92 4.93 -17.16
CA TYR A 110 -3.45 5.03 -17.12
C TYR A 110 -2.98 5.82 -15.90
N ASP A 111 -1.84 5.52 -15.31
CA ASP A 111 -1.25 6.31 -14.21
C ASP A 111 -0.98 7.78 -14.62
N TYR A 112 -1.21 8.73 -13.68
CA TYR A 112 -0.62 10.06 -13.79
C TYR A 112 0.86 10.00 -13.40
N LYS A 113 1.74 10.30 -14.35
CA LYS A 113 3.19 10.23 -14.13
C LYS A 113 3.81 11.62 -13.96
N LEU A 114 4.60 11.78 -12.90
CA LEU A 114 5.50 12.93 -12.73
C LEU A 114 6.85 12.66 -13.38
N ALA A 115 7.42 13.70 -13.97
CA ALA A 115 8.79 13.66 -14.50
C ALA A 115 9.82 13.84 -13.37
N LEU A 116 9.81 12.92 -12.41
CA LEU A 116 10.85 12.83 -11.40
C LEU A 116 11.82 11.73 -11.80
N SER A 117 13.12 12.02 -11.70
CA SER A 117 14.14 10.98 -11.65
C SER A 117 13.95 10.21 -10.34
N VAL A 118 13.04 9.24 -10.33
CA VAL A 118 12.96 8.32 -9.20
C VAL A 118 14.28 7.52 -9.22
N LEU A 119 15.00 7.58 -8.09
CA LEU A 119 16.35 7.03 -7.86
C LEU A 119 16.61 5.74 -8.67
N GLY A 120 17.50 5.81 -9.67
CA GLY A 120 18.03 4.64 -10.38
C GLY A 120 17.37 4.25 -11.71
N CYS A 121 16.35 4.98 -12.17
CA CYS A 121 15.68 4.70 -13.45
C CYS A 121 16.34 5.46 -14.61
N SER A 122 16.61 4.80 -15.75
CA SER A 122 17.22 5.48 -16.90
C SER A 122 16.26 6.52 -17.49
N GLU A 123 16.82 7.62 -18.00
CA GLU A 123 16.08 8.72 -18.63
C GLU A 123 15.11 8.20 -19.71
N SER A 124 15.52 7.21 -20.51
CA SER A 124 14.66 6.58 -21.53
C SER A 124 13.41 5.87 -21.01
N ILE A 125 13.36 5.52 -19.71
CA ILE A 125 12.25 4.79 -19.06
C ILE A 125 11.41 5.74 -18.18
N CYS A 126 12.04 6.72 -17.56
CA CYS A 126 11.38 7.65 -16.63
C CYS A 126 11.03 9.03 -17.23
N HIS A 127 10.98 9.13 -18.56
CA HIS A 127 10.57 10.32 -19.33
C HIS A 127 9.08 10.38 -19.70
N VAL A 128 8.21 9.90 -18.83
CA VAL A 128 6.80 9.80 -19.17
C VAL A 128 6.02 10.73 -18.25
N GLN A 129 5.69 11.92 -18.74
CA GLN A 129 4.62 12.73 -18.17
C GLN A 129 3.39 12.50 -19.06
N ASN A 130 2.56 11.52 -18.69
CA ASN A 130 1.43 11.08 -19.52
C ASN A 130 0.49 12.26 -19.87
N SER A 131 0.42 13.30 -19.04
CA SER A 131 -0.41 14.47 -19.36
C SER A 131 0.04 15.25 -20.60
N ASN A 132 1.34 15.37 -20.85
CA ASN A 132 1.86 15.96 -22.09
C ASN A 132 1.68 15.02 -23.28
N THR A 133 1.73 13.70 -23.07
CA THR A 133 1.40 12.70 -24.09
C THR A 133 -0.05 12.86 -24.54
N VAL A 134 -0.97 12.99 -23.60
CA VAL A 134 -2.39 13.23 -23.86
C VAL A 134 -2.61 14.55 -24.60
N ALA A 135 -1.96 15.63 -24.18
CA ALA A 135 -2.03 16.91 -24.89
C ALA A 135 -1.55 16.80 -26.35
N ASN A 136 -0.52 15.98 -26.61
CA ASN A 136 -0.07 15.70 -27.97
C ASN A 136 -1.11 14.90 -28.78
N LEU A 137 -1.74 13.89 -28.18
CA LEU A 137 -2.79 13.11 -28.84
C LEU A 137 -4.00 13.98 -29.20
N PHE A 138 -4.40 14.90 -28.32
CA PHE A 138 -5.44 15.89 -28.60
C PHE A 138 -5.06 16.77 -29.78
N ALA A 139 -3.89 17.40 -29.74
CA ALA A 139 -3.40 18.26 -30.82
C ALA A 139 -3.33 17.51 -32.16
N LYS A 140 -2.81 16.27 -32.17
CA LYS A 140 -2.74 15.42 -33.36
C LYS A 140 -4.11 15.07 -33.93
N SER A 141 -5.11 14.82 -33.07
CA SER A 141 -6.49 14.50 -33.51
C SER A 141 -7.16 15.63 -34.31
N ILE A 142 -6.66 16.87 -34.16
CA ILE A 142 -7.12 18.04 -34.89
C ILE A 142 -6.09 18.55 -35.90
N GLY A 143 -5.07 17.75 -36.21
CA GLY A 143 -4.07 18.01 -37.25
C GLY A 143 -2.91 18.92 -36.82
N VAL A 144 -2.63 19.05 -35.53
CA VAL A 144 -1.53 19.87 -35.00
C VAL A 144 -0.41 18.98 -34.47
N ASP A 145 0.79 19.11 -35.04
CA ASP A 145 2.00 18.47 -34.51
C ASP A 145 2.77 19.43 -33.60
N LEU A 146 2.77 19.13 -32.29
CA LEU A 146 3.37 20.01 -31.28
C LEU A 146 4.89 19.90 -31.21
N LYS A 147 5.48 18.77 -31.64
CA LYS A 147 6.92 18.52 -31.46
C LYS A 147 7.79 19.56 -32.17
N PRO A 148 7.59 19.86 -33.48
CA PRO A 148 8.38 20.88 -34.17
C PRO A 148 8.23 22.27 -33.53
N ILE A 149 7.04 22.59 -33.01
CA ILE A 149 6.74 23.88 -32.37
C ILE A 149 7.48 24.01 -31.04
N LEU A 150 7.52 22.94 -30.24
CA LEU A 150 8.24 22.90 -28.97
C LEU A 150 9.75 23.01 -29.18
N ASP A 151 10.30 22.27 -30.14
CA ASP A 151 11.72 22.31 -30.50
C ASP A 151 12.13 23.72 -30.97
N GLN A 152 11.33 24.35 -31.84
CA GLN A 152 11.56 25.72 -32.31
C GLN A 152 11.57 26.73 -31.15
N LYS A 153 10.67 26.55 -30.18
CA LYS A 153 10.53 27.44 -29.01
C LYS A 153 11.48 27.08 -27.86
N LYS A 154 12.31 26.05 -28.02
CA LYS A 154 13.23 25.51 -26.99
C LYS A 154 12.50 25.17 -25.68
N LEU A 155 11.32 24.58 -25.84
CA LEU A 155 10.46 24.18 -24.72
C LEU A 155 10.63 22.69 -24.46
N TRP A 156 10.69 22.32 -23.19
CA TRP A 156 10.86 20.93 -22.77
C TRP A 156 9.59 20.41 -22.12
N ALA A 157 8.80 19.70 -22.92
CA ALA A 157 7.60 18.97 -22.49
C ALA A 157 7.90 17.47 -22.52
N PRO A 158 8.36 16.86 -21.42
CA PRO A 158 8.64 15.43 -21.38
C PRO A 158 7.35 14.63 -21.62
N GLY A 159 7.49 13.43 -22.19
CA GLY A 159 6.35 12.60 -22.61
C GLY A 159 5.70 13.01 -23.94
N ILE A 160 6.16 14.07 -24.63
CA ILE A 160 5.59 14.48 -25.93
C ILE A 160 5.71 13.39 -27.01
N ASP A 161 6.83 12.66 -27.00
CA ASP A 161 7.11 11.54 -27.93
C ASP A 161 6.75 10.17 -27.34
N GLY A 162 6.23 10.15 -26.12
CA GLY A 162 5.97 8.92 -25.38
C GLY A 162 4.72 8.19 -25.86
N HIS A 163 4.55 6.97 -25.35
CA HIS A 163 3.31 6.23 -25.43
C HIS A 163 2.58 6.30 -24.08
N LEU A 164 1.25 6.13 -24.11
CA LEU A 164 0.48 5.95 -22.89
C LEU A 164 0.72 4.53 -22.38
N ASP A 165 1.69 4.42 -21.48
CA ASP A 165 2.03 3.15 -20.85
C ASP A 165 1.52 3.13 -19.41
N HIS A 166 0.96 1.99 -19.03
CA HIS A 166 0.71 1.65 -17.63
C HIS A 166 2.02 1.47 -16.87
N THR A 167 2.14 1.97 -15.64
CA THR A 167 3.33 1.65 -14.84
C THR A 167 3.19 0.31 -14.12
N ILE A 168 4.24 -0.11 -13.42
CA ILE A 168 4.13 -1.19 -12.42
C ILE A 168 3.05 -0.84 -11.38
N MET A 169 2.84 0.44 -11.05
CA MET A 169 1.80 0.88 -10.12
C MET A 169 0.39 0.65 -10.68
N ASP A 170 0.05 0.97 -11.94
CA ASP A 170 -1.22 0.55 -12.57
C ASP A 170 -1.47 -0.96 -12.43
N LYS A 171 -0.42 -1.77 -12.59
CA LYS A 171 -0.48 -3.23 -12.36
C LYS A 171 -0.79 -3.58 -10.91
N TYR A 172 -0.43 -2.74 -9.94
CA TYR A 172 -0.80 -2.91 -8.54
C TYR A 172 -2.18 -2.31 -8.24
N THR A 173 -2.53 -1.13 -8.76
CA THR A 173 -3.78 -0.40 -8.44
C THR A 173 -5.02 -1.00 -9.12
N HIS A 174 -4.95 -1.44 -10.39
CA HIS A 174 -6.05 -2.19 -11.02
C HIS A 174 -6.27 -3.55 -10.36
N ASN A 175 -5.18 -4.25 -10.04
CA ASN A 175 -5.26 -5.47 -9.25
C ASN A 175 -5.70 -5.21 -7.80
N TYR A 176 -5.65 -3.97 -7.31
CA TYR A 176 -6.08 -3.60 -5.96
C TYR A 176 -7.53 -3.11 -5.92
N ILE A 177 -8.08 -2.42 -6.93
CA ILE A 177 -9.48 -1.97 -6.93
C ILE A 177 -10.46 -3.04 -7.45
N ASP A 178 -10.12 -3.72 -8.56
CA ASP A 178 -10.83 -4.94 -8.97
C ASP A 178 -10.55 -6.08 -7.99
N GLY A 179 -9.34 -6.09 -7.41
CA GLY A 179 -8.99 -6.99 -6.32
C GLY A 179 -9.73 -6.68 -5.03
N LEU A 180 -10.02 -5.43 -4.66
CA LEU A 180 -10.79 -5.09 -3.45
C LEU A 180 -12.27 -5.36 -3.64
N THR A 181 -12.83 -5.10 -4.83
CA THR A 181 -14.26 -5.35 -5.09
C THR A 181 -14.52 -6.85 -5.31
N ARG A 182 -13.60 -7.57 -5.96
CA ARG A 182 -13.62 -9.04 -5.99
C ARG A 182 -13.22 -9.63 -4.65
N MET A 183 -12.24 -9.12 -3.91
CA MET A 183 -11.89 -9.60 -2.57
C MET A 183 -12.99 -9.30 -1.59
N GLN A 184 -13.78 -8.23 -1.66
CA GLN A 184 -14.89 -8.06 -0.73
C GLN A 184 -15.96 -9.12 -0.99
N ASN A 185 -16.34 -9.34 -2.26
CA ASN A 185 -17.31 -10.37 -2.66
C ASN A 185 -16.77 -11.80 -2.49
N ILE A 186 -15.46 -12.01 -2.69
CA ILE A 186 -14.75 -13.27 -2.46
C ILE A 186 -14.48 -13.47 -0.98
N LEU A 187 -14.21 -12.45 -0.16
CA LEU A 187 -14.01 -12.55 1.30
C LEU A 187 -15.35 -12.72 2.01
N ASP A 188 -16.43 -12.17 1.49
CA ASP A 188 -17.78 -12.42 2.00
C ASP A 188 -18.24 -13.84 1.59
N GLY A 189 -17.96 -14.26 0.34
CA GLY A 189 -18.19 -15.64 -0.13
C GLY A 189 -17.24 -16.69 0.46
N ILE A 190 -15.98 -16.34 0.76
CA ILE A 190 -14.96 -17.15 1.44
C ILE A 190 -15.21 -17.10 2.94
N ARG A 191 -15.78 -16.06 3.54
CA ARG A 191 -16.21 -16.11 4.96
C ARG A 191 -17.40 -17.05 5.14
N GLU A 192 -18.37 -17.03 4.23
CA GLU A 192 -19.46 -18.00 4.22
C GLU A 192 -18.97 -19.42 3.88
N ALA A 193 -18.02 -19.55 2.94
CA ALA A 193 -17.43 -20.84 2.57
C ALA A 193 -16.37 -21.35 3.55
N GLN A 194 -15.61 -20.52 4.27
CA GLN A 194 -14.65 -20.89 5.33
C GLN A 194 -15.38 -21.22 6.63
N ALA A 195 -16.50 -20.55 6.93
CA ALA A 195 -17.40 -20.99 7.99
C ALA A 195 -17.97 -22.40 7.72
N GLN A 196 -18.03 -22.83 6.46
CA GLN A 196 -18.48 -24.18 6.07
C GLN A 196 -17.35 -25.17 5.70
N SER A 197 -16.15 -24.73 5.31
CA SER A 197 -15.02 -25.57 4.85
C SER A 197 -13.88 -25.72 5.87
N SER A 198 -13.76 -24.81 6.86
CA SER A 198 -12.67 -24.86 7.85
C SER A 198 -12.67 -26.15 8.69
N ASN A 199 -13.81 -26.81 8.88
CA ASN A 199 -13.83 -28.12 9.54
C ASN A 199 -13.38 -29.27 8.64
N ILE A 200 -13.59 -29.18 7.32
CA ILE A 200 -13.23 -30.25 6.37
C ILE A 200 -11.71 -30.23 6.10
N ASP A 201 -11.12 -29.05 5.94
CA ASP A 201 -9.68 -28.90 5.74
C ASP A 201 -8.88 -29.13 7.03
N LEU A 202 -9.38 -28.68 8.18
CA LEU A 202 -8.75 -28.95 9.48
C LEU A 202 -8.70 -30.46 9.78
N GLU A 203 -9.79 -31.19 9.52
CA GLU A 203 -9.79 -32.66 9.70
C GLU A 203 -8.83 -33.37 8.73
N ALA A 204 -8.72 -32.90 7.49
CA ALA A 204 -7.78 -33.45 6.52
C ALA A 204 -6.32 -33.18 6.90
N ILE A 205 -6.00 -31.97 7.36
CA ILE A 205 -4.68 -31.58 7.86
C ILE A 205 -4.32 -32.39 9.11
N ILE A 206 -5.24 -32.51 10.08
CA ILE A 206 -5.05 -33.35 11.28
C ILE A 206 -4.82 -34.81 10.87
N ARG A 207 -5.58 -35.34 9.91
CA ARG A 207 -5.45 -36.74 9.45
C ARG A 207 -4.10 -36.99 8.76
N GLN A 208 -3.68 -36.11 7.86
CA GLN A 208 -2.36 -36.21 7.21
C GLN A 208 -1.23 -36.05 8.23
N SER A 209 -1.39 -35.14 9.20
CA SER A 209 -0.43 -34.94 10.29
C SER A 209 -0.28 -36.21 11.12
N LYS A 210 -1.40 -36.86 11.48
CA LYS A 210 -1.39 -38.13 12.22
C LYS A 210 -0.64 -39.23 11.47
N VAL A 211 -0.86 -39.38 10.16
CA VAL A 211 -0.14 -40.37 9.34
C VAL A 211 1.38 -40.13 9.38
N LYS A 212 1.83 -38.89 9.19
CA LYS A 212 3.27 -38.57 9.23
C LYS A 212 3.89 -38.80 10.61
N VAL A 213 3.13 -38.51 11.67
CA VAL A 213 3.55 -38.76 13.06
C VAL A 213 3.65 -40.27 13.34
N GLU A 214 2.70 -41.07 12.86
CA GLU A 214 2.72 -42.53 12.97
C GLU A 214 3.87 -43.17 12.16
N GLU A 215 4.17 -42.66 10.96
CA GLU A 215 5.33 -43.07 10.16
C GLU A 215 6.64 -42.78 10.88
N PHE A 216 6.80 -41.58 11.46
CA PHE A 216 7.98 -41.24 12.27
C PHE A 216 8.11 -42.15 13.49
N ARG A 217 6.99 -42.46 14.17
CA ARG A 217 6.94 -43.39 15.30
C ARG A 217 7.41 -44.79 14.94
N ALA A 218 6.97 -45.33 13.81
CA ALA A 218 7.28 -46.70 13.40
C ALA A 218 8.80 -46.96 13.24
N HIS A 219 9.56 -45.90 12.96
CA HIS A 219 11.00 -45.99 12.68
C HIS A 219 11.90 -45.33 13.75
N LYS A 220 11.33 -44.80 14.84
CA LYS A 220 12.10 -44.06 15.88
C LYS A 220 13.25 -44.87 16.48
N GLY A 221 13.03 -46.17 16.74
CA GLY A 221 14.03 -47.05 17.36
C GLY A 221 15.24 -47.37 16.47
N GLU A 222 15.22 -46.93 15.21
CA GLU A 222 16.25 -47.20 14.21
C GLU A 222 17.24 -46.04 14.05
N TYR A 223 17.01 -44.90 14.73
CA TYR A 223 17.78 -43.67 14.55
C TYR A 223 18.77 -43.40 15.68
N SER A 224 19.93 -42.83 15.35
CA SER A 224 20.78 -42.17 16.34
C SER A 224 20.15 -40.84 16.82
N ALA A 225 20.56 -40.31 17.97
CA ALA A 225 20.00 -39.07 18.52
C ALA A 225 20.13 -37.84 17.57
N ALA A 226 21.21 -37.79 16.76
CA ALA A 226 21.40 -36.73 15.77
C ALA A 226 20.46 -36.90 14.56
N GLU A 227 20.23 -38.14 14.13
CA GLU A 227 19.28 -38.46 13.06
C GLU A 227 17.84 -38.26 13.50
N GLU A 228 17.50 -38.62 14.75
CA GLU A 228 16.21 -38.35 15.37
C GLU A 228 15.90 -36.85 15.35
N TYR A 229 16.86 -36.00 15.76
CA TYR A 229 16.70 -34.55 15.72
C TYR A 229 16.52 -34.00 14.29
N ALA A 230 17.30 -34.49 13.32
CA ALA A 230 17.21 -34.05 11.93
C ALA A 230 15.90 -34.49 11.25
N LYS A 231 15.45 -35.72 11.51
CA LYS A 231 14.17 -36.25 11.01
C LYS A 231 12.98 -35.57 11.68
N PHE A 232 13.07 -35.27 12.97
CA PHE A 232 12.07 -34.46 13.68
C PHE A 232 12.00 -33.04 13.12
N THR A 233 13.15 -32.40 12.88
CA THR A 233 13.25 -31.10 12.20
C THR A 233 12.55 -31.12 10.85
N GLN A 234 12.71 -32.20 10.08
CA GLN A 234 12.02 -32.38 8.81
C GLN A 234 10.51 -32.61 8.99
N LEU A 235 10.09 -33.44 9.94
CA LEU A 235 8.68 -33.65 10.28
C LEU A 235 7.98 -32.33 10.62
N MET A 236 8.61 -31.49 11.46
CA MET A 236 8.09 -30.17 11.81
C MET A 236 7.90 -29.27 10.59
N LYS A 237 8.85 -29.28 9.64
CA LYS A 237 8.70 -28.57 8.36
C LYS A 237 7.58 -29.15 7.49
N ASP A 238 7.47 -30.48 7.46
CA ASP A 238 6.47 -31.21 6.66
C ASP A 238 5.04 -31.04 7.22
N LEU A 239 4.91 -30.65 8.49
CA LEU A 239 3.67 -30.29 9.16
C LEU A 239 3.35 -28.78 9.07
N ASP A 240 4.19 -28.02 8.37
CA ASP A 240 4.15 -26.55 8.31
C ASP A 240 4.22 -25.86 9.69
N LEU A 241 4.78 -26.57 10.66
CA LEU A 241 5.07 -26.08 12.00
C LEU A 241 6.46 -25.43 12.03
N ALA A 242 6.74 -24.58 11.05
CA ALA A 242 8.08 -24.03 10.81
C ALA A 242 8.78 -23.63 12.11
N PHE A 243 10.11 -23.83 12.18
CA PHE A 243 10.90 -23.60 13.40
C PHE A 243 10.73 -22.20 14.02
N VAL A 244 10.31 -21.24 13.20
CA VAL A 244 9.85 -19.95 13.66
C VAL A 244 8.34 -20.08 13.84
N LEU A 245 7.91 -20.34 15.08
CA LEU A 245 6.51 -20.15 15.46
C LEU A 245 6.08 -18.79 14.93
N ASN A 246 5.12 -18.80 14.02
CA ASN A 246 4.73 -17.57 13.36
C ASN A 246 3.80 -16.80 14.28
N ASP A 247 4.37 -15.94 15.13
CA ASP A 247 3.63 -15.05 16.02
C ASP A 247 2.53 -14.31 15.23
N ASN A 248 2.83 -13.90 13.99
CA ASN A 248 1.89 -13.17 13.15
C ASN A 248 0.63 -13.99 12.84
N THR A 249 0.69 -15.30 12.65
CA THR A 249 -0.53 -16.08 12.33
C THR A 249 -1.41 -16.35 13.55
N SER A 250 -0.86 -16.19 14.76
CA SER A 250 -1.53 -16.50 16.03
C SER A 250 -2.35 -15.34 16.62
N TYR A 251 -2.14 -14.11 16.15
CA TYR A 251 -2.75 -12.92 16.72
C TYR A 251 -3.76 -12.25 15.79
N LYS A 252 -4.94 -11.95 16.32
CA LYS A 252 -6.07 -11.38 15.56
C LYS A 252 -5.80 -9.98 15.00
N TYR A 253 -4.98 -9.20 15.68
CA TYR A 253 -4.76 -7.79 15.36
C TYR A 253 -3.28 -7.43 15.29
N ILE A 254 -2.97 -6.44 14.45
CA ILE A 254 -1.64 -5.86 14.25
C ILE A 254 -1.70 -4.34 14.42
N ALA A 255 -0.67 -3.74 15.00
CA ALA A 255 -0.47 -2.30 15.04
C ALA A 255 0.90 -1.96 14.46
N TYR A 256 0.90 -1.11 13.43
CA TYR A 256 2.12 -0.62 12.80
C TYR A 256 2.71 0.50 13.66
N SER A 257 3.88 0.24 14.25
CA SER A 257 4.54 1.19 15.15
C SER A 257 5.45 2.19 14.40
N GLY A 258 5.53 2.11 13.07
CA GLY A 258 6.28 3.01 12.19
C GLY A 258 7.62 2.44 11.70
N THR A 259 8.36 3.22 10.89
CA THR A 259 9.50 2.75 10.08
C THR A 259 10.71 2.21 10.86
N PHE A 260 10.79 2.46 12.17
CA PHE A 260 11.95 2.11 13.01
C PHE A 260 11.57 1.31 14.25
N ARG A 261 10.34 0.81 14.33
CA ARG A 261 9.82 0.09 15.50
C ARG A 261 9.20 -1.23 15.06
N PRO A 262 9.31 -2.29 15.87
CA PRO A 262 8.68 -3.57 15.56
C PRO A 262 7.15 -3.46 15.64
N ASN A 263 6.45 -4.08 14.70
CA ASN A 263 5.00 -4.20 14.75
C ASN A 263 4.56 -4.88 16.05
N VAL A 264 3.39 -4.49 16.55
CA VAL A 264 2.81 -5.06 17.76
C VAL A 264 1.64 -5.94 17.38
N TYR A 265 1.62 -7.18 17.90
CA TYR A 265 0.57 -8.15 17.66
C TYR A 265 -0.18 -8.48 18.94
N GLY A 266 -1.48 -8.76 18.86
CA GLY A 266 -2.29 -9.21 19.99
C GLY A 266 -3.73 -9.54 19.63
N ASN A 267 -4.49 -9.97 20.64
CA ASN A 267 -5.88 -10.40 20.48
C ASN A 267 -6.90 -9.37 20.99
N SER A 268 -6.43 -8.29 21.62
CA SER A 268 -7.25 -7.15 22.04
C SER A 268 -6.45 -5.84 21.99
N ILE A 269 -7.16 -4.72 21.86
CA ILE A 269 -6.54 -3.39 21.84
C ILE A 269 -5.78 -3.08 23.15
N ALA A 270 -6.29 -3.54 24.29
CA ALA A 270 -5.67 -3.32 25.59
C ALA A 270 -4.34 -4.07 25.72
N GLU A 271 -4.31 -5.34 25.29
CA GLU A 271 -3.09 -6.16 25.25
C GLU A 271 -2.04 -5.49 24.35
N MET A 272 -2.44 -5.09 23.14
CA MET A 272 -1.53 -4.51 22.17
C MET A 272 -1.01 -3.14 22.61
N PHE A 273 -1.85 -2.30 23.20
CA PHE A 273 -1.40 -1.01 23.72
C PHE A 273 -0.40 -1.20 24.87
N ASN A 274 -0.56 -2.23 25.71
CA ASN A 274 0.43 -2.57 26.73
C ASN A 274 1.78 -2.98 26.12
N LYS A 275 1.77 -3.85 25.10
CA LYS A 275 2.98 -4.22 24.36
C LYS A 275 3.64 -3.01 23.68
N TYR A 276 2.85 -2.12 23.08
CA TYR A 276 3.33 -0.88 22.48
C TYR A 276 4.09 0.01 23.47
N LYS A 277 3.57 0.19 24.69
CA LYS A 277 4.28 0.97 25.72
C LYS A 277 5.66 0.40 26.04
N GLU A 278 5.81 -0.92 26.07
CA GLU A 278 7.10 -1.56 26.31
C GLU A 278 8.06 -1.39 25.13
N VAL A 279 7.56 -1.50 23.89
CA VAL A 279 8.34 -1.21 22.67
C VAL A 279 8.83 0.24 22.66
N GLU A 280 7.99 1.21 23.02
CA GLU A 280 8.37 2.62 23.11
C GLU A 280 9.47 2.87 24.14
N LYS A 281 9.32 2.29 25.34
CA LYS A 281 10.32 2.40 26.42
C LYS A 281 11.66 1.83 25.96
N GLN A 282 11.64 0.65 25.37
CA GLN A 282 12.85 -0.03 24.90
C GLN A 282 13.56 0.77 23.80
N TYR A 283 12.80 1.30 22.83
CA TYR A 283 13.35 2.16 21.78
C TYR A 283 14.04 3.41 22.34
N CYS A 284 13.45 4.07 23.34
CA CYS A 284 14.07 5.22 24.00
C CYS A 284 15.39 4.83 24.69
N LEU A 285 15.41 3.74 25.45
CA LEU A 285 16.61 3.25 26.12
C LEU A 285 17.75 2.95 25.12
N GLU A 286 17.43 2.28 24.00
CA GLU A 286 18.40 1.96 22.95
C GLU A 286 18.99 3.19 22.25
N ASN A 287 18.25 4.29 22.22
CA ASN A 287 18.71 5.57 21.69
C ASN A 287 19.37 6.49 22.74
N GLY A 288 19.72 5.93 23.91
CA GLY A 288 20.40 6.65 24.99
C GLY A 288 19.49 7.59 25.78
N ASP A 289 18.17 7.48 25.63
CA ASP A 289 17.19 8.25 26.37
C ASP A 289 16.71 7.45 27.59
N ASN A 290 17.34 7.73 28.74
CA ASN A 290 17.04 7.05 30.00
C ASN A 290 15.89 7.72 30.77
N ARG A 291 15.04 8.53 30.15
CA ARG A 291 13.90 9.19 30.81
C ARG A 291 12.76 8.20 31.05
N GLU A 292 12.02 8.40 32.14
CA GLU A 292 10.81 7.62 32.41
C GLU A 292 9.68 8.10 31.49
N ILE A 293 8.97 7.17 30.84
CA ILE A 293 7.81 7.48 29.99
C ILE A 293 6.54 7.04 30.71
N ILE A 294 5.67 7.99 31.02
CA ILE A 294 4.35 7.75 31.59
C ILE A 294 3.31 7.89 30.49
N PHE A 295 2.46 6.87 30.33
CA PHE A 295 1.36 6.88 29.38
C PHE A 295 0.03 7.07 30.13
N THR A 296 -0.73 8.08 29.73
CA THR A 296 -2.07 8.38 30.24
C THR A 296 -3.08 8.17 29.13
N ILE A 297 -3.98 7.20 29.28
CA ILE A 297 -5.08 6.98 28.33
C ILE A 297 -6.11 8.10 28.49
N LYS A 298 -6.42 8.81 27.40
CA LYS A 298 -7.45 9.84 27.35
C LYS A 298 -8.81 9.25 27.01
N SER A 299 -8.85 8.38 26.01
CA SER A 299 -10.05 7.65 25.59
C SER A 299 -9.66 6.41 24.78
N MET A 300 -10.60 5.47 24.65
CA MET A 300 -10.40 4.21 23.93
C MET A 300 -11.68 3.83 23.19
N THR A 301 -11.53 3.38 21.94
CA THR A 301 -12.57 2.73 21.12
C THR A 301 -12.19 1.26 20.90
N GLU A 302 -12.97 0.52 20.10
CA GLU A 302 -12.65 -0.88 19.78
C GLU A 302 -11.34 -1.04 19.01
N ASP A 303 -10.94 -0.01 18.25
CA ASP A 303 -9.83 -0.02 17.30
C ASP A 303 -8.76 1.04 17.58
N LYS A 304 -9.00 1.98 18.51
CA LYS A 304 -8.05 3.08 18.82
C LYS A 304 -7.89 3.36 20.31
N VAL A 305 -6.69 3.78 20.68
CA VAL A 305 -6.35 4.37 21.98
C VAL A 305 -5.80 5.77 21.76
N PHE A 306 -6.47 6.77 22.30
CA PHE A 306 -5.94 8.13 22.37
C PHE A 306 -5.24 8.29 23.71
N TYR A 307 -3.97 8.70 23.68
CA TYR A 307 -3.14 8.78 24.89
C TYR A 307 -2.30 10.04 24.91
N ALA A 308 -1.91 10.46 26.10
CA ALA A 308 -0.80 11.36 26.34
C ALA A 308 0.40 10.55 26.83
N SER A 309 1.60 10.89 26.37
CA SER A 309 2.85 10.39 26.94
C SER A 309 3.67 11.55 27.48
N ASP A 310 4.10 11.42 28.73
CA ASP A 310 4.97 12.37 29.41
C ASP A 310 6.34 11.72 29.63
N MET A 311 7.39 12.38 29.17
CA MET A 311 8.77 11.97 29.46
C MET A 311 9.30 12.78 30.64
N LEU A 312 9.52 12.10 31.77
CA LEU A 312 10.05 12.70 32.98
C LEU A 312 11.59 12.66 32.98
N PRO A 313 12.26 13.78 33.29
CA PRO A 313 13.71 13.80 33.37
C PRO A 313 14.21 12.96 34.54
N ASN A 314 15.12 12.03 34.26
CA ASN A 314 15.91 11.38 35.30
C ASN A 314 16.99 12.36 35.79
N ASN A 315 16.73 13.03 36.90
CA ASN A 315 17.68 13.89 37.64
C ASN A 315 18.36 15.04 36.82
N GLN A 316 17.77 15.54 35.73
CA GLN A 316 18.28 16.71 34.99
C GLN A 316 17.23 17.79 34.72
N ILE A 317 17.68 19.05 34.66
CA ILE A 317 16.90 20.30 34.76
C ILE A 317 16.16 20.69 33.45
N ARG A 318 16.26 19.92 32.36
CA ARG A 318 15.59 20.28 31.08
C ARG A 318 14.27 19.52 30.87
N GLY A 319 13.18 20.29 31.03
CA GLY A 319 11.88 20.22 30.33
C GLY A 319 11.18 18.86 30.24
N SER A 320 9.97 18.77 30.83
CA SER A 320 9.03 17.71 30.50
C SER A 320 8.64 17.79 29.02
N TRP A 321 8.67 16.65 28.34
CA TRP A 321 8.12 16.52 26.98
C TRP A 321 6.75 15.88 27.09
N HIS A 322 5.73 16.60 26.64
CA HIS A 322 4.36 16.12 26.54
C HIS A 322 4.04 15.85 25.07
N ARG A 323 3.51 14.66 24.77
CA ARG A 323 3.05 14.30 23.42
C ARG A 323 1.70 13.63 23.50
N ASP A 324 0.78 14.12 22.67
CA ASP A 324 -0.46 13.40 22.37
C ASP A 324 -0.23 12.42 21.21
N GLY A 325 -0.81 11.23 21.35
CA GLY A 325 -0.68 10.15 20.39
C GLY A 325 -1.99 9.41 20.17
N GLU A 326 -2.05 8.77 19.00
CA GLU A 326 -3.09 7.83 18.61
C GLU A 326 -2.39 6.48 18.36
N PHE A 327 -2.89 5.43 19.00
CA PHE A 327 -2.51 4.05 18.73
C PHE A 327 -3.71 3.35 18.09
N SER A 328 -3.53 2.83 16.89
CA SER A 328 -4.59 2.19 16.11
C SER A 328 -4.22 0.75 15.82
N ILE A 329 -5.21 -0.13 15.88
CA ILE A 329 -5.05 -1.55 15.53
C ILE A 329 -5.80 -1.86 14.23
N GLU A 330 -5.29 -2.83 13.50
CA GLU A 330 -5.88 -3.35 12.27
C GLU A 330 -6.07 -4.87 12.38
N LYS A 331 -6.99 -5.42 11.59
CA LYS A 331 -7.09 -6.88 11.46
C LYS A 331 -5.82 -7.40 10.81
N ASN A 332 -5.22 -8.38 11.46
CA ASN A 332 -4.02 -9.00 10.94
C ASN A 332 -4.39 -9.86 9.71
N PRO A 333 -3.83 -9.58 8.52
CA PRO A 333 -4.14 -10.34 7.31
C PRO A 333 -3.65 -11.80 7.38
N ASP A 334 -2.66 -12.07 8.23
CA ASP A 334 -2.07 -13.40 8.38
C ASP A 334 -2.76 -14.24 9.47
N TYR A 335 -3.77 -13.69 10.17
CA TYR A 335 -4.44 -14.39 11.27
C TYR A 335 -5.22 -15.61 10.77
N ASP A 336 -4.84 -16.79 11.26
CA ASP A 336 -5.60 -18.01 11.10
C ASP A 336 -6.24 -18.42 12.43
N PRO A 337 -7.58 -18.35 12.57
CA PRO A 337 -8.27 -18.72 13.81
C PRO A 337 -8.08 -20.19 14.21
N ASN A 338 -7.66 -21.05 13.29
CA ASN A 338 -7.43 -22.47 13.54
C ASN A 338 -5.97 -22.79 13.87
N TYR A 339 -5.03 -21.87 13.68
CA TYR A 339 -3.59 -22.13 13.84
C TYR A 339 -3.23 -22.61 15.25
N LEU A 340 -3.72 -21.91 16.29
CA LEU A 340 -3.52 -22.34 17.68
C LEU A 340 -4.21 -23.67 18.00
N THR A 341 -5.35 -23.95 17.37
CA THR A 341 -6.07 -25.24 17.54
C THR A 341 -5.32 -26.39 16.87
N VAL A 342 -4.69 -26.15 15.73
CA VAL A 342 -3.83 -27.12 15.02
C VAL A 342 -2.58 -27.41 15.86
N LEU A 343 -1.92 -26.35 16.33
CA LEU A 343 -0.73 -26.43 17.20
C LEU A 343 -1.02 -27.18 18.49
N ASP A 344 -2.15 -26.91 19.14
CA ASP A 344 -2.61 -27.61 20.34
C ASP A 344 -2.77 -29.12 20.10
N LYS A 345 -3.51 -29.51 19.05
CA LYS A 345 -3.72 -30.92 18.70
C LYS A 345 -2.43 -31.62 18.28
N GLN A 346 -1.54 -30.92 17.59
CA GLN A 346 -0.23 -31.45 17.21
C GLN A 346 0.70 -31.55 18.42
N CYS A 347 0.70 -30.59 19.34
CA CYS A 347 1.38 -30.67 20.64
C CYS A 347 0.93 -31.92 21.41
N HIS A 348 -0.39 -32.15 21.54
CA HIS A 348 -0.90 -33.35 22.22
C HIS A 348 -0.42 -34.64 21.54
N SER A 349 -0.51 -34.71 20.20
CA SER A 349 -0.06 -35.88 19.44
C SER A 349 1.47 -36.09 19.52
N LEU A 350 2.25 -35.01 19.62
CA LEU A 350 3.70 -35.05 19.73
C LEU A 350 4.20 -35.25 21.17
N SER A 351 3.37 -34.97 22.18
CA SER A 351 3.73 -35.13 23.59
C SER A 351 3.92 -36.59 23.99
N GLU A 352 3.30 -37.51 23.25
CA GLU A 352 3.54 -38.96 23.38
C GLU A 352 4.99 -39.37 23.06
N PHE A 353 5.77 -38.51 22.38
CA PHE A 353 7.19 -38.75 22.10
C PHE A 353 8.12 -38.34 23.24
N ARG A 354 7.57 -37.73 24.32
CA ARG A 354 8.35 -37.31 25.49
C ARG A 354 8.94 -38.53 26.18
N ASP A 355 10.23 -38.73 25.95
CA ASP A 355 11.10 -39.63 26.69
C ASP A 355 12.14 -38.76 27.39
N ALA A 356 12.41 -39.01 28.68
CA ALA A 356 13.38 -38.27 29.48
C ALA A 356 14.78 -38.19 28.84
N SER A 357 15.12 -39.12 27.94
CA SER A 357 16.41 -39.18 27.23
C SER A 357 16.43 -38.48 25.87
N SER A 358 15.28 -38.04 25.34
CA SER A 358 15.20 -37.47 23.98
C SER A 358 15.58 -35.98 23.95
N PRO A 359 16.41 -35.54 22.99
CA PRO A 359 16.73 -34.12 22.80
C PRO A 359 15.53 -33.28 22.31
N LEU A 360 14.39 -33.92 22.01
CA LEU A 360 13.19 -33.29 21.49
C LEU A 360 12.36 -32.55 22.54
N ASN A 361 12.50 -32.90 23.83
CA ASN A 361 11.64 -32.40 24.90
C ASN A 361 11.61 -30.87 24.99
N ALA A 362 12.78 -30.22 24.95
CA ALA A 362 12.86 -28.76 25.02
C ALA A 362 12.12 -28.08 23.85
N LYS A 363 12.09 -28.72 22.67
CA LYS A 363 11.40 -28.18 21.50
C LYS A 363 9.89 -28.41 21.56
N LEU A 364 9.46 -29.56 22.08
CA LEU A 364 8.05 -29.83 22.35
C LEU A 364 7.49 -28.88 23.41
N ASP A 365 8.27 -28.59 24.46
CA ASP A 365 7.89 -27.63 25.50
C ASP A 365 7.64 -26.24 24.93
N GLU A 366 8.49 -25.78 23.99
CA GLU A 366 8.34 -24.49 23.30
C GLU A 366 7.02 -24.42 22.49
N ILE A 367 6.71 -25.46 21.71
CA ILE A 367 5.51 -25.53 20.87
C ILE A 367 4.24 -25.57 21.73
N CYS A 368 4.23 -26.43 22.76
CA CYS A 368 3.09 -26.58 23.66
C CYS A 368 2.84 -25.30 24.48
N THR A 369 3.91 -24.64 24.94
CA THR A 369 3.80 -23.34 25.62
C THR A 369 3.19 -22.28 24.69
N PHE A 370 3.63 -22.24 23.44
CA PHE A 370 3.10 -21.31 22.44
C PHE A 370 1.61 -21.54 22.12
N ALA A 371 1.19 -22.81 22.05
CA ALA A 371 -0.21 -23.19 21.89
C ALA A 371 -1.08 -22.93 23.14
N GLY A 372 -0.47 -22.53 24.27
CA GLY A 372 -1.18 -22.32 25.53
C GLY A 372 -1.53 -23.61 26.28
N VAL A 373 -0.85 -24.71 25.97
CA VAL A 373 -1.05 -26.01 26.62
C VAL A 373 -0.21 -26.08 27.89
N ASP A 374 -0.87 -26.33 29.03
CA ASP A 374 -0.16 -26.50 30.31
C ASP A 374 0.57 -27.86 30.33
N ASN A 375 1.90 -27.80 30.21
CA ASN A 375 2.78 -28.97 30.21
C ASN A 375 2.70 -29.81 31.50
N ASN A 376 2.14 -29.27 32.59
CA ASN A 376 1.94 -30.01 33.83
C ASN A 376 0.76 -30.99 33.73
N ASN A 377 -0.28 -30.68 32.95
CA ASN A 377 -1.45 -31.56 32.79
C ASN A 377 -1.19 -32.72 31.81
N LEU A 378 -0.27 -32.55 30.85
CA LEU A 378 0.10 -33.59 29.88
C LEU A 378 0.85 -34.79 30.49
N LYS A 379 1.41 -34.65 31.70
CA LYS A 379 2.15 -35.72 32.38
C LYS A 379 1.25 -36.67 33.18
N ASP A 380 0.01 -36.27 33.44
CA ASP A 380 -0.96 -37.04 34.24
C ASP A 380 -1.92 -37.87 33.35
N GLU A 381 -1.91 -37.67 32.03
CA GLU A 381 -2.76 -38.38 31.04
C GLU A 381 -2.03 -39.44 30.19
N LEU A 382 -0.70 -39.55 30.34
CA LEU A 382 0.16 -40.57 29.71
C LEU A 382 0.71 -41.54 30.76
#